data_AF-A0A4Q9E0W1-F1
#
_entry.id   AF-A0A4Q9E0W1-F1
#
_cell.length_a   1.000
_cell.length_b   1.000
_cell.length_c   1.000
_cell.angle_alpha   90.00
_cell.angle_beta   90.00
_cell.angle_gamma   90.00
#
_symmetry.space_group_name_H-M   'P 1'
#
loop_
_entity.id
_entity.type
_entity.pdbx_description
1 polymer ?
#
loop_
_entity_poly.entity_id
_entity_poly.type
_entity_poly.pdbx_seq_one_letter_code
_entity_poly.pdbx_strand_id
1 'polypeptide(L)'
;MLLISLSAFRMDIRYSWHKIIPLAVSLSAISFYIRDFLQLISFAVLPTMTVEVIMIMLMFRLPLLFSFLVCFVGNLAISIFEGLYISIGTSLGVTSEELIQTSLPHVISLQLVTALLLMCCVAFLQRTKIGFHITTSDALKGYNFLLSAFLIISVAIMQAELISFEVLSLHFFIPVILCLVFLVTLYLSYRRNKRLWKQRRERLAKK
;
A
#
# COMPACT_ATOMS: atom_id res chain seq x y z
N MET A 1 3.98 -0.67 -7.67
CA MET A 1 2.85 0.17 -7.21
C MET A 1 3.26 1.46 -6.52
N LEU A 2 4.02 1.39 -5.42
CA LEU A 2 4.37 2.56 -4.62
C LEU A 2 5.01 3.70 -5.39
N LEU A 3 5.97 3.39 -6.26
CA LEU A 3 6.69 4.40 -7.03
C LEU A 3 5.77 5.16 -8.00
N ILE A 4 4.82 4.48 -8.65
CA ILE A 4 3.88 5.14 -9.57
C ILE A 4 2.85 5.96 -8.79
N SER A 5 2.38 5.44 -7.65
CA SER A 5 1.48 6.16 -6.76
C SER A 5 2.13 7.46 -6.28
N LEU A 6 3.33 7.38 -5.71
CA LEU A 6 4.05 8.55 -5.21
C LEU A 6 4.39 9.54 -6.32
N SER A 7 4.77 9.07 -7.51
CA SER A 7 5.03 9.93 -8.68
C SER A 7 3.76 10.64 -9.16
N ALA A 8 2.62 9.94 -9.21
CA ALA A 8 1.34 10.51 -9.61
C ALA A 8 0.86 11.62 -8.66
N PHE A 9 1.24 11.56 -7.38
CA PHE A 9 0.96 12.58 -6.37
C PHE A 9 2.10 13.58 -6.15
N ARG A 10 3.06 13.65 -7.09
CA ARG A 10 4.23 14.54 -7.06
C ARG A 10 5.01 14.47 -5.74
N MET A 11 5.05 13.31 -5.10
CA MET A 11 5.82 13.12 -3.88
C MET A 11 7.29 12.88 -4.23
N ASP A 12 8.20 13.54 -3.51
CA ASP A 12 9.64 13.41 -3.74
C ASP A 12 10.15 12.02 -3.38
N ILE A 13 10.29 11.15 -4.39
CA ILE A 13 10.81 9.79 -4.23
C ILE A 13 12.30 9.81 -3.89
N ARG A 14 13.07 10.73 -4.48
CA ARG A 14 14.55 10.80 -4.33
C ARG A 14 15.01 10.92 -2.88
N TYR A 15 14.24 11.61 -2.03
CA TYR A 15 14.56 11.79 -0.61
C TYR A 15 13.80 10.84 0.32
N SER A 16 12.87 10.05 -0.21
CA SER A 16 11.96 9.20 0.58
C SER A 16 12.31 7.72 0.53
N TRP A 17 13.45 7.31 -0.04
CA TRP A 17 13.86 5.91 -0.12
C TRP A 17 13.85 5.18 1.23
N HIS A 18 14.28 5.86 2.30
CA HIS A 18 14.26 5.35 3.67
C HIS A 18 12.85 5.03 4.21
N LYS A 19 11.79 5.55 3.56
CA LYS A 19 10.38 5.26 3.86
C LYS A 19 9.80 4.25 2.88
N ILE A 20 10.20 4.31 1.61
CA ILE A 20 9.70 3.46 0.53
C ILE A 20 10.18 2.02 0.72
N ILE A 21 11.45 1.81 1.06
CA ILE A 21 12.04 0.46 1.20
C ILE A 21 11.35 -0.34 2.31
N PRO A 22 11.23 0.16 3.56
CA PRO A 22 10.53 -0.58 4.63
C PRO A 22 9.08 -0.88 4.27
N LEU A 23 8.41 0.07 3.59
CA LEU A 23 7.01 -0.09 3.20
C LEU A 23 6.87 -1.17 2.12
N ALA A 24 7.73 -1.16 1.09
CA ALA A 24 7.74 -2.19 0.05
C ALA A 24 8.05 -3.59 0.62
N VAL A 25 9.03 -3.70 1.52
CA VAL A 25 9.37 -4.96 2.19
C VAL A 25 8.19 -5.46 3.02
N SER A 26 7.55 -4.57 3.80
CA SER A 26 6.40 -4.93 4.64
C SER A 26 5.22 -5.43 3.81
N LEU A 27 4.89 -4.73 2.72
CA LEU A 27 3.82 -5.15 1.80
C LEU A 27 4.15 -6.46 1.11
N SER A 28 5.40 -6.67 0.68
CA SER A 28 5.81 -7.93 0.07
C SER A 28 5.73 -9.09 1.05
N ALA A 29 6.13 -8.90 2.31
CA ALA A 29 6.04 -9.92 3.34
C ALA A 29 4.58 -10.29 3.67
N ILE A 30 3.70 -9.29 3.74
CA ILE A 30 2.27 -9.50 4.01
C ILE A 30 1.60 -10.19 2.82
N SER A 31 1.91 -9.75 1.60
CA SER A 31 1.39 -10.38 0.38
C SER A 31 1.85 -11.84 0.27
N PHE A 32 3.13 -12.12 0.51
CA PHE A 32 3.67 -13.49 0.55
C PHE A 32 2.98 -14.34 1.62
N TYR A 33 2.80 -13.80 2.83
CA TYR A 33 2.13 -14.51 3.92
C TYR A 33 0.67 -14.85 3.56
N ILE A 34 -0.09 -13.91 2.99
CA ILE A 34 -1.50 -14.19 2.66
C ILE A 34 -1.63 -15.12 1.45
N ARG A 35 -0.82 -14.91 0.40
CA ARG A 35 -0.93 -15.67 -0.85
C ARG A 35 -0.34 -17.06 -0.75
N ASP A 36 0.89 -17.17 -0.26
CA ASP A 36 1.69 -18.39 -0.38
C ASP A 36 1.62 -19.23 0.90
N PHE A 37 1.41 -18.61 2.06
CA PHE A 37 1.33 -19.32 3.34
C PHE A 37 -0.11 -19.61 3.79
N LEU A 38 -1.02 -18.63 3.69
CA LEU A 38 -2.44 -18.84 3.98
C LEU A 38 -3.24 -19.40 2.79
N GLN A 39 -2.67 -19.43 1.58
CA GLN A 39 -3.35 -19.85 0.35
C GLN A 39 -4.66 -19.10 0.04
N LEU A 40 -4.86 -17.92 0.64
CA LEU A 40 -6.07 -17.09 0.51
C LEU A 40 -5.87 -16.04 -0.59
N ILE A 41 -5.58 -16.50 -1.82
CA ILE A 41 -5.22 -15.64 -2.96
C ILE A 41 -6.33 -14.59 -3.24
N SER A 42 -7.60 -15.01 -3.22
CA SER A 42 -8.75 -14.15 -3.51
C SER A 42 -8.98 -13.06 -2.45
N PHE A 43 -8.52 -13.29 -1.21
CA PHE A 43 -8.67 -12.34 -0.11
C PHE A 43 -7.43 -11.48 0.11
N ALA A 44 -6.33 -11.72 -0.61
CA ALA A 44 -5.08 -10.99 -0.39
C ALA A 44 -5.17 -9.49 -0.67
N VAL A 45 -6.04 -9.07 -1.58
CA VAL A 45 -6.12 -7.68 -2.08
C VAL A 45 -6.57 -6.69 -0.99
N LEU A 46 -7.63 -7.02 -0.25
CA LEU A 46 -8.22 -6.11 0.73
C LEU A 46 -7.30 -5.81 1.94
N PRO A 47 -6.69 -6.83 2.58
CA PRO A 47 -5.73 -6.65 3.65
C PRO A 47 -4.44 -5.97 3.18
N THR A 48 -3.89 -6.34 2.01
CA THR A 48 -2.68 -5.68 1.47
C THR A 48 -2.95 -4.21 1.18
N MET A 49 -4.07 -3.89 0.54
CA MET A 49 -4.49 -2.51 0.28
C MET A 49 -4.67 -1.72 1.58
N THR A 50 -5.30 -2.30 2.60
CA THR A 50 -5.52 -1.59 3.87
C THR A 50 -4.22 -1.30 4.59
N VAL A 51 -3.33 -2.29 4.69
CA VAL A 51 -2.00 -2.11 5.30
C VAL A 51 -1.23 -1.02 4.56
N GLU A 52 -1.29 -1.01 3.24
CA GLU A 52 -0.64 0.02 2.44
C GLU A 52 -1.17 1.41 2.74
N VAL A 53 -2.50 1.58 2.82
CA VAL A 53 -3.12 2.85 3.18
C VAL A 53 -2.61 3.33 4.54
N ILE A 54 -2.56 2.45 5.54
CA ILE A 54 -2.07 2.77 6.88
C ILE A 54 -0.58 3.15 6.82
N MET A 55 0.24 2.37 6.12
CA MET A 55 1.68 2.62 6.01
C MET A 55 1.98 3.93 5.28
N ILE A 56 1.29 4.21 4.17
CA ILE A 56 1.41 5.48 3.43
C ILE A 56 1.03 6.64 4.35
N MET A 57 -0.10 6.52 5.06
CA MET A 57 -0.56 7.52 6.02
C MET A 57 0.52 7.82 7.07
N LEU A 58 1.14 6.78 7.64
CA LEU A 58 2.12 6.94 8.71
C LEU A 58 3.47 7.47 8.21
N MET A 59 4.00 6.90 7.12
CA MET A 59 5.33 7.23 6.60
C MET A 59 5.35 8.60 5.91
N PHE A 60 4.30 8.91 5.15
CA PHE A 60 4.19 10.15 4.40
C PHE A 60 3.37 11.23 5.11
N ARG A 61 2.78 10.90 6.28
CA ARG A 61 1.97 11.82 7.10
C ARG A 61 0.83 12.43 6.28
N LEU A 62 0.13 11.58 5.56
CA LEU A 62 -0.98 11.95 4.71
C LEU A 62 -2.31 11.74 5.45
N PRO A 63 -3.40 12.45 5.12
CA PRO A 63 -4.72 12.09 5.62
C PRO A 63 -5.12 10.67 5.16
N LEU A 64 -5.99 9.98 5.89
CA LEU A 64 -6.39 8.61 5.55
C LEU A 64 -7.02 8.55 4.15
N LEU A 65 -8.01 9.41 3.87
CA LEU A 65 -8.69 9.47 2.57
C LEU A 65 -7.69 9.65 1.42
N PHE A 66 -6.65 10.44 1.65
CA PHE A 66 -5.63 10.68 0.64
C PHE A 66 -4.69 9.48 0.49
N SER A 67 -4.32 8.84 1.59
CA SER A 67 -3.51 7.61 1.56
C SER A 67 -4.26 6.48 0.84
N PHE A 68 -5.58 6.40 1.03
CA PHE A 68 -6.46 5.54 0.26
C PHE A 68 -6.43 5.87 -1.23
N LEU A 69 -6.57 7.15 -1.59
CA LEU A 69 -6.54 7.58 -2.97
C LEU A 69 -5.17 7.32 -3.65
N VAL A 70 -4.07 7.53 -2.93
CA VAL A 70 -2.70 7.18 -3.39
C VAL A 70 -2.60 5.68 -3.69
N CYS A 71 -3.01 4.84 -2.75
CA CYS A 71 -3.00 3.39 -2.90
C CYS A 71 -3.92 2.93 -4.05
N PHE A 72 -5.12 3.52 -4.15
CA PHE A 72 -6.10 3.20 -5.18
C PHE A 72 -5.60 3.53 -6.59
N VAL A 73 -5.03 4.72 -6.80
CA VAL A 73 -4.42 5.10 -8.09
C VAL A 73 -3.24 4.18 -8.45
N GLY A 74 -2.45 3.79 -7.45
CA GLY A 74 -1.40 2.79 -7.62
C GLY A 74 -1.91 1.47 -8.15
N ASN A 75 -2.92 0.90 -7.48
CA ASN A 75 -3.54 -0.37 -7.85
C ASN A 75 -4.17 -0.29 -9.24
N LEU A 76 -4.93 0.78 -9.52
CA LEU A 76 -5.51 1.00 -10.85
C LEU A 76 -4.46 1.01 -11.95
N ALA A 77 -3.33 1.71 -11.73
CA ALA A 77 -2.25 1.75 -12.71
C ALA A 77 -1.69 0.35 -12.99
N ILE A 78 -1.49 -0.47 -11.95
CA ILE A 78 -1.06 -1.87 -12.13
C ILE A 78 -2.10 -2.66 -12.92
N SER A 79 -3.36 -2.64 -12.49
CA SER A 79 -4.43 -3.41 -13.11
C SER A 79 -4.62 -3.04 -14.59
N ILE A 80 -4.44 -1.76 -14.95
CA ILE A 80 -4.47 -1.32 -16.35
C ILE A 80 -3.34 -1.97 -17.14
N PHE A 81 -2.10 -1.93 -16.66
CA PHE A 81 -0.97 -2.50 -17.41
C PHE A 81 -1.00 -4.03 -17.46
N GLU A 82 -1.38 -4.69 -16.36
CA GLU A 82 -1.58 -6.15 -16.33
C GLU A 82 -2.72 -6.55 -17.28
N GLY A 83 -3.86 -5.85 -17.23
CA GLY A 83 -4.99 -6.10 -18.13
C GLY A 83 -4.64 -5.88 -19.61
N LEU A 84 -3.87 -4.84 -19.93
CA LEU A 84 -3.37 -4.61 -21.29
C LEU A 84 -2.44 -5.73 -21.76
N TYR A 85 -1.51 -6.18 -20.91
CA TYR A 85 -0.63 -7.30 -21.26
C TYR A 85 -1.43 -8.58 -21.53
N ILE A 86 -2.38 -8.91 -20.66
CA ILE A 86 -3.22 -10.10 -20.81
C ILE A 86 -4.07 -9.98 -22.07
N SER A 87 -4.73 -8.85 -22.32
CA SER A 87 -5.58 -8.65 -23.50
C SER A 87 -4.82 -8.71 -24.82
N ILE A 88 -3.62 -8.11 -24.89
CA ILE A 88 -2.78 -8.18 -26.09
C ILE A 88 -2.23 -9.60 -26.26
N GLY A 89 -1.76 -10.21 -25.17
CA GLY A 89 -1.21 -11.56 -25.23
C GLY A 89 -2.24 -12.62 -25.62
N THR A 90 -3.49 -12.49 -25.18
CA THR A 90 -4.58 -13.40 -25.57
C THR A 90 -5.01 -13.20 -27.01
N SER A 91 -5.14 -11.94 -27.47
CA SER A 91 -5.49 -11.66 -28.87
C SER A 91 -4.43 -12.14 -29.88
N LEU A 92 -3.15 -12.14 -29.49
CA LEU A 92 -2.04 -12.66 -30.31
C LEU A 92 -1.82 -14.18 -30.15
N GLY A 93 -2.58 -14.85 -29.27
CA GLY A 93 -2.42 -16.27 -28.99
C GLY A 93 -1.12 -16.64 -28.25
N VAL A 94 -0.45 -15.66 -27.64
CA VAL A 94 0.85 -15.83 -26.96
C VAL A 94 0.68 -16.21 -25.48
N THR A 95 -0.43 -15.82 -24.85
CA THR A 95 -0.70 -16.12 -23.43
C THR A 95 -2.20 -16.32 -23.19
N SER A 96 -2.54 -16.98 -22.09
CA SER A 96 -3.91 -17.09 -21.56
C SER A 96 -3.91 -16.90 -20.04
N GLU A 97 -5.08 -16.65 -19.45
CA GLU A 97 -5.21 -16.59 -17.99
C GLU A 97 -4.78 -17.90 -17.31
N GLU A 98 -5.13 -19.04 -17.91
CA GLU A 98 -4.71 -20.37 -17.45
C GLU A 98 -3.19 -20.56 -17.47
N LEU A 99 -2.53 -20.13 -18.56
CA LEU A 99 -1.08 -20.19 -18.66
C LEU A 99 -0.39 -19.30 -17.62
N ILE A 100 -0.96 -18.12 -17.33
CA ILE A 100 -0.43 -17.24 -16.29
C ILE A 100 -0.60 -17.86 -14.91
N GLN A 101 -1.68 -18.59 -14.62
CA GLN A 101 -1.87 -19.21 -13.31
C GLN A 101 -1.01 -20.47 -13.10
N THR A 102 -0.71 -21.20 -14.17
CA THR A 102 -0.05 -22.51 -14.09
C THR A 102 1.44 -22.50 -14.44
N SER A 103 1.90 -21.49 -15.19
CA SER A 103 3.25 -21.45 -15.75
C SER A 103 4.08 -20.30 -15.17
N LEU A 104 5.11 -20.64 -14.40
CA LEU A 104 6.04 -19.69 -13.79
C LEU A 104 6.67 -18.71 -14.82
N PRO A 105 7.13 -19.14 -16.01
CA PRO A 105 7.63 -18.23 -17.03
C PRO A 105 6.64 -17.14 -17.45
N HIS A 106 5.34 -17.47 -17.58
CA HIS A 106 4.30 -16.51 -17.97
C HIS A 106 3.99 -15.52 -16.84
N VAL A 107 4.06 -15.95 -15.57
CA VAL A 107 3.97 -15.03 -14.42
C VAL A 107 5.14 -14.06 -14.42
N ILE A 108 6.36 -14.57 -14.61
CA ILE A 108 7.58 -13.75 -14.62
C ILE A 108 7.53 -12.74 -15.77
N SER A 109 7.09 -13.16 -16.97
CA SER A 109 6.99 -12.26 -18.12
C SER A 109 5.95 -11.16 -17.89
N LEU A 110 4.77 -11.49 -17.36
CA LEU A 110 3.75 -10.51 -16.97
C LEU A 110 4.34 -9.48 -15.99
N GLN A 111 4.95 -9.94 -14.90
CA GLN A 111 5.52 -9.08 -13.84
C GLN A 111 6.67 -8.20 -14.36
N LEU A 112 7.54 -8.74 -15.22
CA LEU A 112 8.65 -7.98 -15.80
C LEU A 112 8.16 -6.88 -16.74
N VAL A 113 7.23 -7.22 -17.65
CA VAL A 113 6.71 -6.25 -18.62
C VAL A 113 5.92 -5.16 -17.91
N THR A 114 5.08 -5.51 -16.93
CA THR A 114 4.32 -4.53 -16.15
C THR A 114 5.24 -3.64 -15.33
N ALA A 115 6.26 -4.19 -14.68
CA ALA A 115 7.27 -3.41 -13.96
C ALA A 115 8.00 -2.42 -14.89
N LEU A 116 8.37 -2.86 -16.10
CA LEU A 116 9.09 -2.02 -17.07
C LEU A 116 8.22 -0.86 -17.58
N LEU A 117 6.96 -1.13 -17.92
CA LEU A 117 5.98 -0.11 -18.31
C LEU A 117 5.72 0.90 -17.17
N LEU A 118 5.53 0.41 -15.94
CA LEU A 118 5.35 1.25 -14.76
C LEU A 118 6.57 2.14 -14.50
N MET A 119 7.80 1.61 -14.66
CA MET A 119 9.03 2.38 -14.50
C MET A 119 9.16 3.48 -15.57
N CYS A 120 8.78 3.20 -16.82
CA CYS A 120 8.69 4.21 -17.88
C CYS A 120 7.69 5.32 -17.51
N CYS A 121 6.50 4.96 -17.03
CA CYS A 121 5.51 5.94 -16.57
C CYS A 121 6.01 6.77 -15.37
N VAL A 122 6.65 6.14 -14.40
CA VAL A 122 7.28 6.82 -13.25
C VAL A 122 8.30 7.85 -13.73
N ALA A 123 9.21 7.47 -14.64
CA ALA A 123 10.22 8.37 -15.19
C ALA A 123 9.59 9.55 -15.94
N PHE A 124 8.55 9.29 -16.73
CA PHE A 124 7.81 10.31 -17.46
C PHE A 124 7.10 11.30 -16.52
N LEU A 125 6.36 10.80 -15.53
CA LEU A 125 5.66 11.63 -14.54
C LEU A 125 6.63 12.50 -13.73
N GLN A 126 7.78 11.95 -13.34
CA GLN A 126 8.80 12.70 -12.61
C GLN A 126 9.45 13.80 -13.46
N ARG A 127 9.74 13.55 -14.74
CA ARG A 127 10.37 14.54 -15.62
C ARG A 127 9.42 15.68 -15.98
N THR A 128 8.18 15.34 -16.29
CA THR A 128 7.16 16.31 -16.72
C THR A 128 6.53 17.06 -15.56
N LYS A 129 6.74 16.57 -14.31
CA LYS A 129 6.05 17.05 -13.10
C LYS A 129 4.52 17.07 -13.27
N ILE A 130 3.98 16.20 -14.12
CA ILE A 130 2.53 16.02 -14.30
C ILE A 130 2.06 15.08 -13.19
N GLY A 131 0.97 15.45 -12.52
CA GLY A 131 0.46 14.73 -11.36
C GLY A 131 -0.41 15.62 -10.47
N PHE A 132 -1.08 15.03 -9.50
CA PHE A 132 -1.93 15.73 -8.55
C PHE A 132 -1.07 16.49 -7.53
N HIS A 133 -1.21 17.81 -7.48
CA HIS A 133 -0.55 18.64 -6.48
C HIS A 133 -1.51 18.85 -5.31
N ILE A 134 -1.19 18.30 -4.14
CA ILE A 134 -2.09 18.37 -2.98
C ILE A 134 -1.38 19.00 -1.80
N THR A 135 -1.92 20.13 -1.35
CA THR A 135 -1.57 20.82 -0.12
C THR A 135 -2.45 20.31 1.02
N THR A 136 -1.95 19.45 1.89
CA THR A 136 -2.73 18.97 3.04
C THR A 136 -2.13 19.42 4.37
N SER A 137 -2.72 20.47 4.96
CA SER A 137 -2.49 20.89 6.35
C SER A 137 -3.21 20.00 7.38
N ASP A 138 -4.13 19.15 6.92
CA ASP A 138 -5.14 18.48 7.75
C ASP A 138 -4.88 17.00 8.04
N ALA A 139 -3.75 16.45 7.58
CA ALA A 139 -3.33 15.06 7.84
C ALA A 139 -3.23 14.72 9.34
N LEU A 140 -3.02 15.73 10.18
CA LEU A 140 -2.69 15.59 11.59
C LEU A 140 -3.89 15.70 12.54
N LYS A 141 -5.11 15.80 12.00
CA LYS A 141 -6.33 15.81 12.83
C LYS A 141 -6.52 14.44 13.49
N GLY A 142 -6.86 14.46 14.78
CA GLY A 142 -6.99 13.24 15.61
C GLY A 142 -7.99 12.22 15.06
N TYR A 143 -9.03 12.68 14.34
CA TYR A 143 -10.02 11.79 13.73
C TYR A 143 -9.41 10.85 12.68
N ASN A 144 -8.37 11.28 11.93
CA ASN A 144 -7.71 10.42 10.95
C ASN A 144 -7.02 9.23 11.61
N PHE A 145 -6.39 9.45 12.78
CA PHE A 145 -5.75 8.38 13.55
C PHE A 145 -6.78 7.41 14.14
N LEU A 146 -7.92 7.92 14.61
CA LEU A 146 -9.02 7.08 15.08
C LEU A 146 -9.57 6.20 13.94
N LEU A 147 -9.76 6.80 12.77
CA LEU A 147 -10.26 6.11 11.57
C LEU A 147 -9.26 5.04 11.08
N SER A 148 -7.96 5.30 11.17
CA SER A 148 -6.93 4.29 10.89
C SER A 148 -6.88 3.17 11.91
N ALA A 149 -7.06 3.47 13.20
CA ALA A 149 -7.16 2.44 14.23
C ALA A 149 -8.38 1.55 13.96
N PHE A 150 -9.52 2.14 13.59
CA PHE A 150 -10.72 1.42 13.21
C PHE A 150 -10.46 0.50 12.01
N LEU A 151 -9.82 0.99 10.95
CA LEU A 151 -9.43 0.18 9.79
C LEU A 151 -8.49 -0.98 10.13
N ILE A 152 -7.47 -0.75 10.97
CA ILE A 152 -6.56 -1.80 11.46
C ILE A 152 -7.37 -2.91 12.16
N ILE A 153 -8.28 -2.51 13.06
CA ILE A 153 -9.11 -3.44 13.83
C ILE A 153 -10.08 -4.19 12.91
N SER A 154 -10.73 -3.51 11.95
CA SER A 154 -11.64 -4.13 10.98
C SER A 154 -10.93 -5.20 10.14
N VAL A 155 -9.70 -4.93 9.67
CA VAL A 155 -8.91 -5.94 8.96
C VAL A 155 -8.51 -7.10 9.86
N ALA A 156 -8.13 -6.84 11.11
CA ALA A 156 -7.81 -7.90 12.06
C ALA A 156 -9.02 -8.79 12.37
N ILE A 157 -10.22 -8.22 12.50
CA ILE A 157 -11.48 -8.96 12.69
C ILE A 157 -11.80 -9.79 11.46
N MET A 158 -11.73 -9.20 10.26
CA MET A 158 -12.00 -9.92 9.01
C MET A 158 -11.04 -11.09 8.80
N GLN A 159 -9.75 -10.91 9.13
CA GLN A 159 -8.77 -11.99 9.11
C GLN A 159 -9.02 -13.04 10.19
N ALA A 160 -9.48 -12.64 11.39
CA ALA A 160 -9.83 -13.57 12.46
C ALA A 160 -11.07 -14.41 12.10
N GLU A 161 -12.07 -13.83 11.44
CA GLU A 161 -13.23 -14.57 10.92
C GLU A 161 -12.80 -15.62 9.89
N LEU A 162 -11.95 -15.25 8.92
CA LEU A 162 -11.45 -16.18 7.90
C LEU A 162 -10.66 -17.34 8.52
N ILE A 163 -9.82 -17.06 9.52
CA ILE A 163 -9.01 -18.09 10.21
C ILE A 163 -9.89 -18.95 11.13
N SER A 164 -10.98 -18.42 11.71
CA SER A 164 -11.86 -19.20 12.59
C SER A 164 -12.62 -20.33 11.88
N PHE A 165 -12.66 -20.33 10.54
CA PHE A 165 -13.23 -21.42 9.75
C PHE A 165 -12.25 -22.57 9.48
N GLU A 166 -10.94 -22.35 9.66
CA GLU A 166 -9.91 -23.39 9.57
C GLU A 166 -9.40 -23.74 10.97
N VAL A 167 -9.26 -25.04 11.25
CA VAL A 167 -9.00 -25.59 12.58
C VAL A 167 -7.85 -24.88 13.32
N LEU A 168 -8.11 -24.53 14.59
CA LEU A 168 -7.22 -23.89 15.58
C LEU A 168 -5.73 -24.18 15.35
N SER A 169 -5.07 -23.22 14.71
CA SER A 169 -3.64 -23.24 14.44
C SER A 169 -2.95 -22.01 15.02
N LEU A 170 -1.64 -22.10 15.23
CA LEU A 170 -0.76 -21.00 15.65
C LEU A 170 -0.87 -19.75 14.74
N HIS A 171 -1.53 -19.86 13.58
CA HIS A 171 -1.74 -18.81 12.59
C HIS A 171 -2.67 -17.69 13.06
N PHE A 172 -3.46 -17.90 14.12
CA PHE A 172 -4.23 -16.83 14.76
C PHE A 172 -3.34 -15.74 15.39
N PHE A 173 -2.18 -16.13 15.93
CA PHE A 173 -1.32 -15.18 16.66
C PHE A 173 -0.60 -14.20 15.74
N ILE A 174 -0.36 -14.56 14.48
CA ILE A 174 0.37 -13.72 13.52
C ILE A 174 -0.39 -12.42 13.17
N PRO A 175 -1.66 -12.44 12.73
CA PRO A 175 -2.44 -11.23 12.48
C PRO A 175 -2.67 -10.42 13.76
N VAL A 176 -2.77 -11.07 14.93
CA VAL A 176 -2.86 -10.37 16.22
C VAL A 176 -1.58 -9.60 16.53
N ILE A 177 -0.40 -10.22 16.34
CA ILE A 177 0.91 -9.55 16.53
C ILE A 177 1.07 -8.41 15.52
N LEU A 178 0.75 -8.62 14.24
CA LEU A 178 0.78 -7.57 13.21
C LEU A 178 -0.15 -6.40 13.53
N CYS A 179 -1.37 -6.69 14.01
CA CYS A 179 -2.32 -5.68 14.47
C CYS A 179 -1.74 -4.86 15.63
N LEU A 180 -1.16 -5.53 16.63
CA LEU A 180 -0.50 -4.85 17.76
C LEU A 180 0.67 -3.97 17.28
N VAL A 181 1.52 -4.46 16.37
CA VAL A 181 2.61 -3.68 15.78
C VAL A 181 2.07 -2.45 15.04
N PHE A 182 1.00 -2.58 14.26
CA PHE A 182 0.38 -1.45 13.58
C PHE A 182 -0.24 -0.44 14.55
N LEU A 183 -0.93 -0.89 15.59
CA LEU A 183 -1.50 -0.01 16.62
C LEU A 183 -0.41 0.73 17.40
N VAL A 184 0.69 0.06 17.76
CA VAL A 184 1.84 0.69 18.42
C VAL A 184 2.48 1.72 17.49
N THR A 185 2.68 1.39 16.22
CA THR A 185 3.26 2.31 15.22
C THR A 185 2.36 3.52 14.99
N LEU A 186 1.04 3.31 14.97
CA LEU A 186 0.02 4.35 14.88
C LEU A 186 0.08 5.28 16.09
N TYR A 187 0.15 4.71 17.31
CA TYR A 187 0.25 5.47 18.56
C TYR A 187 1.54 6.30 18.64
N LEU A 188 2.70 5.69 18.31
CA LEU A 188 3.98 6.38 18.27
C LEU A 188 3.97 7.53 17.25
N SER A 189 3.37 7.30 16.09
CA SER A 189 3.22 8.31 15.05
C SER A 189 2.29 9.44 15.48
N TYR A 190 1.18 9.14 16.15
CA TYR A 190 0.28 10.12 16.74
C TYR A 190 1.02 10.99 17.76
N ARG A 191 1.76 10.38 18.70
CA ARG A 191 2.51 11.09 19.75
C ARG A 191 3.60 11.99 19.14
N ARG A 192 4.36 11.48 18.18
CA ARG A 192 5.40 12.25 17.47
C ARG A 192 4.80 13.43 16.70
N ASN A 193 3.70 13.20 16.00
CA ASN A 193 3.06 14.22 15.19
C ASN A 193 2.39 15.31 16.06
N LYS A 194 1.77 14.94 17.20
CA LYS A 194 1.24 15.90 18.17
C LYS A 194 2.33 16.82 18.72
N ARG A 195 3.53 16.28 19.00
CA ARG A 195 4.70 17.08 19.43
C ARG A 195 5.15 18.09 18.36
N LEU A 196 5.28 17.64 17.11
CA LEU A 196 5.68 18.52 15.99
C LEU A 196 4.68 19.65 15.75
N TRP A 197 3.39 19.36 15.90
CA TRP A 197 2.33 20.36 15.77
C TRP A 197 2.36 21.41 16.88
N LYS A 198 2.61 20.98 18.12
CA LYS A 198 2.77 21.89 19.26
C LYS A 198 3.96 22.83 19.04
N GLN A 199 5.11 22.29 18.65
CA GLN A 199 6.33 23.06 18.36
C GLN A 199 6.12 24.06 17.20
N ARG A 200 5.35 23.70 16.17
CA ARG A 200 5.07 24.61 15.04
C ARG A 200 4.17 25.78 15.46
N ARG A 201 3.15 25.54 16.29
CA ARG A 201 2.30 26.60 16.86
C ARG A 201 3.08 27.53 17.79
N GLU A 202 3.94 26.99 18.65
CA GLU A 202 4.80 27.79 19.53
C GLU A 202 5.78 28.69 18.76
N ARG A 203 6.28 28.25 17.59
CA ARG A 203 7.13 29.08 16.72
C ARG A 203 6.36 30.18 16.00
N LEU A 204 5.12 29.92 15.60
CA LEU A 204 4.27 30.91 14.94
C LEU A 204 3.71 31.95 15.92
N ALA A 205 3.49 31.58 17.18
CA ALA A 205 3.05 32.52 18.23
C ALA A 205 4.18 33.43 18.77
N LYS A 206 5.45 33.12 18.43
CA LYS A 206 6.63 33.93 18.80
C LYS A 206 7.09 34.87 17.67
N LYS A 207 6.44 34.83 16.52
CA LYS A 207 6.65 35.77 15.40
C LYS A 207 5.54 36.81 15.41
#